data_AF-A0A5K1ISD8-F1
#
_entry.id   AF-A0A5K1ISD8-F1
#
_cell.length_a   1.000
_cell.length_b   1.000
_cell.length_c   1.000
_cell.angle_alpha   90.00
_cell.angle_beta   90.00
_cell.angle_gamma   90.00
#
_symmetry.space_group_name_H-M   'P 1'
#
loop_
_entity.id
_entity.type
_entity.pdbx_description
1 polymer ?
#
loop_
_entity_poly.entity_id
_entity_poly.type
_entity_poly.pdbx_seq_one_letter_code
_entity_poly.pdbx_strand_id
1 'polypeptide(L)' 'MCYLVAKWFSKEGSLALSAKPGQDLIDFIDKVEARFGSTDLQLVTISRPSAYGEYEPYEFVDSENELIDKLEKQAAA' A
#
# COMPACT_ATOMS: atom_id res chain seq x y z
N MET A 1 -14.05 -5.94 -5.06
CA MET A 1 -13.21 -4.74 -4.87
C MET A 1 -12.28 -5.05 -3.72
N CYS A 2 -10.99 -4.81 -3.91
CA CYS A 2 -9.98 -5.03 -2.89
C CYS A 2 -9.22 -3.73 -2.65
N TYR A 3 -8.43 -3.70 -1.60
CA TYR A 3 -7.52 -2.62 -1.29
C TYR A 3 -6.11 -3.19 -1.29
N LEU A 4 -5.22 -2.54 -2.03
CA LEU A 4 -3.80 -2.72 -1.83
C LEU A 4 -3.41 -1.83 -0.65
N VAL A 5 -2.97 -2.46 0.42
CA VAL A 5 -2.49 -1.79 1.63
C VAL A 5 -0.97 -1.85 1.62
N ALA A 6 -0.35 -0.69 1.80
CA ALA A 6 1.08 -0.53 1.95
C ALA A 6 1.39 -0.06 3.38
N LYS A 7 2.16 -0.86 4.11
CA LYS A 7 2.55 -0.60 5.50
C LYS A 7 4.06 -0.63 5.63
N TRP A 8 4.65 0.46 6.10
CA TRP A 8 6.02 0.46 6.59
C TRP A 8 6.01 -0.03 8.04
N PHE A 9 6.77 -1.07 8.38
CA PHE A 9 6.85 -1.54 9.77
C PHE A 9 7.50 -0.51 10.70
N SER A 10 8.37 0.34 10.15
CA SER A 10 8.97 1.46 10.87
C SER A 10 8.01 2.64 11.15
N LYS A 11 6.82 2.68 10.54
CA LYS A 11 5.89 3.82 10.64
C LYS A 11 4.51 3.42 11.16
N GLU A 12 3.84 4.39 11.75
CA GLU A 12 2.45 4.24 12.16
C GLU A 12 1.50 4.42 10.96
N GLY A 13 0.44 3.62 10.94
CA GLY A 13 -0.58 3.65 9.89
C GLY A 13 -0.19 2.93 8.60
N SER A 14 -1.13 2.92 7.67
CA SER A 14 -0.96 2.29 6.36
C SER A 14 -1.66 3.10 5.27
N LEU A 15 -1.12 3.07 4.07
CA LEU A 15 -1.77 3.62 2.88
C LEU A 15 -2.67 2.56 2.26
N ALA A 16 -3.86 2.93 1.80
CA ALA A 16 -4.81 2.00 1.18
C ALA A 16 -5.29 2.52 -0.18
N LEU A 17 -4.96 1.80 -1.25
CA LEU A 17 -5.42 2.07 -2.61
C LEU A 17 -6.56 1.12 -2.98
N SER A 18 -7.71 1.66 -3.37
CA SER A 18 -8.81 0.84 -3.91
C SER A 18 -8.44 0.29 -5.28
N ALA A 19 -8.55 -1.02 -5.46
CA ALA A 19 -8.15 -1.71 -6.68
C ALA A 19 -9.15 -2.81 -7.09
N LYS A 20 -9.02 -3.24 -8.34
CA LYS A 20 -9.70 -4.44 -8.85
C LYS A 20 -8.68 -5.57 -8.94
N PRO A 21 -9.04 -6.80 -8.54
CA PRO A 21 -8.19 -7.97 -8.80
C PRO A 21 -7.96 -8.11 -10.30
N GLY A 22 -6.71 -8.40 -10.70
CA GLY A 22 -6.33 -8.54 -12.10
C GLY A 22 -4.84 -8.37 -12.30
N GLN A 23 -4.40 -8.52 -13.56
CA GLN A 23 -2.98 -8.38 -13.94
C GLN A 23 -2.46 -6.98 -13.64
N ASP A 24 -3.26 -5.93 -13.88
CA ASP A 24 -2.86 -4.54 -13.62
C ASP A 24 -2.43 -4.32 -12.15
N LEU A 25 -3.12 -4.95 -11.19
CA LEU A 25 -2.78 -4.86 -9.77
C LEU A 25 -1.49 -5.62 -9.45
N ILE A 26 -1.26 -6.77 -10.09
CA ILE A 26 -0.03 -7.55 -9.91
C ILE A 26 1.15 -6.75 -10.45
N ASP A 27 1.04 -6.22 -11.66
CA ASP A 27 2.06 -5.40 -12.29
C ASP A 27 2.39 -4.16 -11.44
N PHE A 28 1.37 -3.58 -10.81
CA PHE A 28 1.54 -2.46 -9.90
C PHE A 28 2.25 -2.85 -8.60
N ILE A 29 1.90 -4.00 -7.99
CA ILE A 29 2.61 -4.53 -6.81
C ILE A 29 4.08 -4.76 -7.16
N ASP A 30 4.37 -5.45 -8.26
CA ASP A 30 5.73 -5.71 -8.73
C ASP A 30 6.52 -4.40 -8.94
N LYS A 31 5.87 -3.35 -9.48
CA LYS A 31 6.47 -2.03 -9.65
C LYS A 31 6.80 -1.37 -8.31
N VAL A 32 5.93 -1.47 -7.31
CA VAL A 32 6.16 -0.92 -5.97
C VAL A 32 7.29 -1.70 -5.28
N GLU A 33 7.29 -3.03 -5.35
CA GLU A 33 8.36 -3.86 -4.82
C GLU A 33 9.70 -3.62 -5.54
N ALA A 34 9.72 -3.43 -6.85
CA ALA A 34 10.96 -3.11 -7.56
C ALA A 34 11.54 -1.74 -7.15
N ARG A 35 10.69 -0.77 -6.80
CA ARG A 35 11.11 0.59 -6.43
C ARG A 35 11.46 0.73 -4.95
N PHE A 36 10.73 0.05 -4.08
CA PHE A 36 10.81 0.20 -2.62
C PHE A 36 11.17 -1.08 -1.88
N GLY A 37 11.30 -2.21 -2.58
CA GLY A 37 11.49 -3.56 -2.06
C GLY A 37 12.62 -3.64 -1.07
N SER A 38 12.24 -3.46 0.19
CA SER A 38 13.08 -3.48 1.36
C SER A 38 12.31 -4.25 2.43
N THR A 39 13.03 -4.84 3.37
CA THR A 39 12.45 -5.72 4.41
C THR A 39 11.40 -5.02 5.29
N ASP A 40 11.30 -3.70 5.19
CA ASP A 40 10.42 -2.86 6.02
C ASP A 40 9.06 -2.55 5.37
N LEU A 41 8.91 -2.68 4.04
CA LEU A 41 7.65 -2.42 3.36
C LEU A 41 6.85 -3.72 3.18
N GLN A 42 5.63 -3.73 3.71
CA GLN A 42 4.66 -4.79 3.47
C GLN A 42 3.57 -4.32 2.51
N LEU A 43 3.30 -5.12 1.48
CA LEU A 43 2.16 -4.96 0.59
C LEU A 43 1.19 -6.12 0.80
N VAL A 44 -0.06 -5.80 1.11
CA VAL A 44 -1.13 -6.81 1.28
C VAL A 44 -2.38 -6.41 0.52
N THR A 45 -3.06 -7.39 -0.05
CA THR A 45 -4.37 -7.16 -0.67
C THR A 45 -5.47 -7.66 0.26
N ILE A 46 -6.34 -6.75 0.70
CA ILE A 46 -7.44 -7.07 1.61
C ILE A 46 -8.79 -6.60 1.04
N SER A 47 -9.86 -7.32 1.34
CA SER A 47 -11.20 -6.99 0.82
C SER A 47 -12.00 -6.06 1.74
N ARG A 48 -11.66 -6.00 3.03
CA ARG A 48 -12.37 -5.21 4.05
C ARG A 48 -11.38 -4.59 5.06
N PRO A 49 -10.88 -3.35 4.82
CA PRO A 49 -9.96 -2.68 5.73
C PRO A 49 -10.44 -2.62 7.18
N SER A 50 -11.74 -2.38 7.40
CA SER A 50 -12.33 -2.33 8.75
C SER A 50 -12.26 -3.63 9.55
N ALA A 51 -11.89 -4.75 8.93
CA ALA A 51 -11.71 -6.03 9.62
C ALA A 51 -10.26 -6.25 10.10
N TYR A 52 -9.30 -5.40 9.71
CA TYR A 52 -7.87 -5.60 9.95
C TYR A 52 -7.26 -4.39 10.68
N GLY A 53 -7.48 -4.32 11.99
CA GLY A 53 -7.00 -3.21 12.83
C GLY A 53 -5.47 -3.09 12.90
N GLU A 54 -4.70 -4.15 12.58
CA GLU A 54 -3.24 -4.10 12.61
C GLU A 54 -2.61 -3.12 11.60
N TYR A 55 -3.38 -2.69 10.60
CA TYR A 55 -2.97 -1.72 9.60
C TYR A 55 -3.48 -0.30 9.89
N GLU A 56 -4.29 -0.10 10.94
CA GLU A 56 -4.77 1.23 11.31
C GLU A 56 -3.66 2.13 11.88
N PRO A 57 -3.77 3.46 11.73
CA PRO A 57 -4.78 4.20 10.95
C PRO A 57 -4.60 4.05 9.43
N TYR A 58 -5.70 3.94 8.69
CA TYR A 58 -5.69 3.91 7.23
C TYR A 58 -5.77 5.31 6.63
N GLU A 59 -4.86 5.59 5.70
CA GLU A 59 -4.94 6.74 4.80
C GLU A 59 -5.29 6.24 3.40
N PHE A 60 -6.51 6.52 2.95
CA PHE A 60 -6.97 6.13 1.62
C PHE A 60 -6.41 7.08 0.56
N VAL A 61 -5.95 6.49 -0.54
CA VAL A 61 -5.45 7.22 -1.71
C VAL A 61 -6.31 6.89 -2.93
N ASP A 62 -6.48 7.87 -3.80
CA ASP A 62 -7.38 7.76 -4.95
C ASP A 62 -6.67 7.24 -6.22
N SER A 63 -5.34 7.22 -6.23
CA SER A 63 -4.56 6.80 -7.40
C SER A 63 -3.24 6.11 -7.06
N GLU A 64 -2.76 5.29 -7.99
CA GLU A 64 -1.43 4.67 -7.93
C GLU A 64 -0.30 5.69 -7.79
N ASN A 65 -0.41 6.83 -8.48
CA ASN A 65 0.59 7.89 -8.40
C ASN A 65 0.64 8.52 -7.01
N GLU A 66 -0.54 8.78 -6.41
CA GLU A 66 -0.59 9.30 -5.04
C GLU A 66 -0.02 8.30 -4.03
N LEU A 67 -0.27 7.00 -4.21
CA LEU A 67 0.33 5.96 -3.39
C LEU A 67 1.86 6.03 -3.46
N ILE A 68 2.41 6.06 -4.66
CA ILE A 68 3.87 6.13 -4.89
C ILE A 68 4.43 7.40 -4.24
N ASP A 69 3.86 8.57 -4.51
CA ASP A 69 4.35 9.85 -3.98
C ASP A 69 4.37 9.86 -2.45
N LYS A 70 3.37 9.26 -1.80
CA LYS A 70 3.34 9.13 -0.33
C LYS A 70 4.35 8.12 0.17
N LEU A 71 4.51 6.98 -0.50
CA LEU A 71 5.56 6.00 -0.17
C LEU A 71 6.96 6.61 -0.28
N GLU A 72 7.22 7.47 -1.27
CA GLU A 72 8.50 8.18 -1.40
C GLU A 72 8.73 9.17 -0.26
N LYS A 73 7.71 9.97 0.06
CA LYS A 73 7.77 10.90 1.20
C LYS A 73 7.99 10.18 2.52
N GLN A 74 7.37 9.00 2.68
CA GLN A 74 7.59 8.15 3.83
C GLN A 74 9.00 7.57 3.82
N ALA A 75 9.50 7.00 2.73
CA ALA A 75 10.84 6.42 2.67
C ALA A 75 11.97 7.44 2.92
N ALA A 76 11.75 8.72 2.56
CA ALA A 76 12.73 9.79 2.75
C ALA A 76 12.72 10.42 4.15
N ALA A 77 11.75 10.08 5.00
CA ALA A 77 11.55 10.65 6.34
C ALA A 77 11.96 9.67 7.43
#